data_AF-A0A0P0RIQ0-F1
#
_entry.id   AF-A0A0P0RIQ0-F1
#
_cell.length_a   1.000
_cell.length_b   1.000
_cell.length_c   1.000
_cell.angle_alpha   90.00
_cell.angle_beta   90.00
_cell.angle_gamma   90.00
#
_symmetry.space_group_name_H-M   'P 1'
#
loop_
_entity.id
_entity.type
_entity.pdbx_description
1 polymer ?
#
loop_
_entity_poly.entity_id
_entity_poly.type
_entity_poly.pdbx_seq_one_letter_code
_entity_poly.pdbx_strand_id
1 'polypeptide(L)' 'MSAMMQSRQAQAAQRFVEATRNVDLAFRAVRADPEDAASTAGHAAAVAQLDRALDELARAQALFDSVVRVDARRRN' A
#
# COMPACT_ATOMS: atom_id res chain seq x y z
N MET A 1 -0.23 22.09 -19.43
CA MET A 1 -1.07 21.11 -18.68
C MET A 1 -0.32 19.83 -18.26
N SER A 2 0.91 19.60 -18.74
CA SER A 2 1.65 18.34 -18.55
C SER A 2 2.28 18.14 -17.16
N ALA A 3 2.72 19.20 -16.48
CA ALA A 3 3.38 19.10 -15.17
C ALA A 3 2.42 18.61 -14.05
N MET A 4 1.16 19.05 -14.06
CA MET A 4 0.17 18.64 -13.04
C MET A 4 -0.22 17.16 -13.17
N MET A 5 -0.24 16.60 -14.37
CA MET A 5 -0.56 15.19 -14.59
C MET A 5 0.61 14.27 -14.20
N GLN A 6 1.83 14.65 -14.57
CA GLN A 6 3.04 13.96 -14.10
C GLN A 6 3.16 14.00 -12.57
N SER A 7 2.81 15.13 -11.95
CA SER A 7 2.76 15.26 -10.49
C SER A 7 1.73 14.33 -9.83
N ARG A 8 0.51 14.21 -10.37
CA ARG A 8 -0.52 13.29 -9.86
C ARG A 8 -0.15 11.83 -10.04
N GLN A 9 0.45 11.48 -11.18
CA GLN A 9 0.92 10.12 -11.43
C GLN A 9 2.08 9.75 -10.51
N ALA A 10 3.04 10.67 -10.30
CA ALA A 10 4.14 10.48 -9.35
C ALA A 10 3.63 10.30 -7.91
N GLN A 11 2.66 11.09 -7.48
CA GLN A 11 2.05 10.96 -6.14
C GLN A 11 1.30 9.64 -5.98
N ALA A 12 0.57 9.19 -7.00
CA ALA A 12 -0.12 7.90 -6.97
C ALA A 12 0.88 6.73 -6.97
N ALA A 13 1.96 6.82 -7.74
CA ALA A 13 3.03 5.83 -7.78
C ALA A 13 3.75 5.72 -6.42
N GLN A 14 4.09 6.87 -5.82
CA GLN A 14 4.71 6.93 -4.51
C GLN A 14 3.83 6.24 -3.46
N ARG A 15 2.53 6.57 -3.42
CA ARG A 15 1.58 5.95 -2.50
C ARG A 15 1.47 4.44 -2.68
N PHE A 16 1.48 3.97 -3.92
CA PHE A 16 1.47 2.53 -4.21
C PHE A 16 2.72 1.83 -3.67
N VAL A 17 3.90 2.39 -3.89
CA VAL A 17 5.18 1.85 -3.41
C VAL A 17 5.27 1.89 -1.87
N GLU A 18 4.77 2.95 -1.25
CA GLU A 18 4.69 3.04 0.21
C GLU A 18 3.76 1.96 0.79
N ALA A 19 2.59 1.74 0.16
CA ALA A 19 1.65 0.72 0.60
C ALA A 19 2.21 -0.71 0.46
N THR A 20 2.92 -1.02 -0.64
CA THR A 20 3.57 -2.34 -0.80
C THR A 20 4.64 -2.57 0.27
N ARG A 21 5.44 -1.53 0.58
CA ARG A 21 6.44 -1.61 1.65
C ARG A 21 5.79 -1.84 3.03
N ASN A 22 4.67 -1.20 3.30
CA ASN A 22 3.95 -1.38 4.57
C ASN A 22 3.38 -2.79 4.70
N VAL A 23 2.87 -3.37 3.61
CA VAL A 23 2.44 -4.77 3.56
C VAL A 23 3.61 -5.71 3.88
N ASP A 24 4.77 -5.49 3.26
CA ASP A 24 5.97 -6.31 3.54
C ASP A 24 6.40 -6.24 5.01
N LEU A 25 6.37 -5.05 5.61
CA LEU A 25 6.67 -4.86 7.04
C LEU A 25 5.65 -5.57 7.93
N ALA A 26 4.36 -5.46 7.63
CA ALA A 26 3.31 -6.13 8.38
C ALA A 26 3.40 -7.67 8.26
N PHE A 27 3.71 -8.19 7.09
CA PHE A 27 3.96 -9.63 6.88
C PHE A 27 5.14 -10.13 7.73
N ARG A 28 6.23 -9.37 7.80
CA ARG A 28 7.38 -9.70 8.64
C ARG A 28 7.01 -9.69 10.12
N ALA A 29 6.17 -8.76 10.57
CA ALA A 29 5.69 -8.70 11.94
C ALA A 29 4.81 -9.91 12.31
N VAL A 30 3.93 -10.37 11.41
CA VAL A 30 3.11 -11.58 11.62
C VAL A 30 3.97 -12.84 11.69
N ARG A 31 5.07 -12.90 10.93
CA ARG A 31 5.99 -14.04 10.87
C ARG A 31 7.11 -14.01 11.90
N ALA A 32 7.27 -12.92 12.66
CA ALA A 32 8.29 -12.83 13.70
C ALA A 32 8.02 -13.88 14.78
N ASP A 33 9.07 -14.58 15.22
CA ASP A 33 8.97 -15.70 16.16
C ASP A 33 8.40 -15.22 17.51
N PRO A 34 7.49 -15.98 18.16
CA PRO A 34 6.81 -15.55 19.36
C PRO A 34 7.67 -15.58 20.62
N GLU A 35 8.97 -15.87 20.54
CA GLU A 35 9.88 -15.71 21.69
C GLU A 35 9.97 -14.24 22.16
N ASP A 36 9.75 -13.27 21.26
CA ASP A 36 9.58 -11.83 21.58
C ASP A 36 8.10 -11.41 21.69
N ALA A 37 7.18 -12.23 21.17
CA ALA A 37 5.74 -11.95 21.08
C ALA A 37 4.91 -13.00 21.85
N ALA A 38 5.32 -13.31 23.08
CA ALA A 38 4.74 -14.33 23.97
C ALA A 38 3.29 -14.04 24.44
N SER A 39 2.50 -13.31 23.66
CA SER A 39 1.09 -13.03 23.90
C SER A 39 0.30 -13.20 22.62
N THR A 40 -0.71 -14.07 22.63
CA THR A 40 -1.72 -14.22 21.57
C THR A 40 -2.31 -12.87 21.11
N ALA A 41 -2.38 -11.89 22.01
CA ALA A 41 -2.79 -10.52 21.73
C ALA A 41 -1.84 -9.78 20.76
N GLY A 42 -0.52 -10.00 20.84
CA GLY A 42 0.46 -9.41 19.94
C GLY A 42 0.36 -9.96 18.52
N HIS A 43 0.16 -11.27 18.38
CA HIS A 43 -0.07 -11.89 17.08
C HIS A 43 -1.38 -11.41 16.43
N ALA A 44 -2.48 -11.36 17.18
CA ALA A 44 -3.75 -10.83 16.69
C ALA A 44 -3.64 -9.36 16.24
N ALA A 45 -2.88 -8.54 16.97
CA ALA A 45 -2.61 -7.16 16.57
C ALA A 45 -1.77 -7.06 15.28
N ALA A 46 -0.77 -7.93 15.11
CA ALA A 46 0.04 -8.00 13.90
C ALA A 46 -0.80 -8.42 12.68
N VAL A 47 -1.71 -9.40 12.84
CA VAL A 47 -2.65 -9.80 11.79
C VAL A 47 -3.59 -8.65 11.42
N ALA A 48 -4.17 -7.97 12.41
CA ALA A 48 -5.02 -6.80 12.17
C ALA A 48 -4.26 -5.62 11.52
N GLN A 49 -2.95 -5.50 11.76
CA GLN A 49 -2.10 -4.53 11.07
C GLN A 49 -1.87 -4.94 9.61
N LEU A 50 -1.67 -6.22 9.34
CA LEU A 50 -1.54 -6.74 7.98
C LEU A 50 -2.81 -6.52 7.15
N ASP A 51 -3.99 -6.82 7.71
CA ASP A 51 -5.27 -6.60 7.02
C ASP A 51 -5.45 -5.12 6.61
N ARG A 52 -5.14 -4.19 7.53
CA ARG A 52 -5.18 -2.76 7.24
C ARG A 52 -4.20 -2.35 6.13
N ALA A 53 -3.00 -2.92 6.13
CA ALA A 53 -2.00 -2.64 5.09
C ALA A 53 -2.45 -3.15 3.71
N LEU A 54 -3.11 -4.32 3.65
CA LEU A 54 -3.67 -4.86 2.41
C LEU A 54 -4.81 -4.00 1.87
N ASP A 55 -5.70 -3.54 2.75
CA ASP A 55 -6.77 -2.61 2.39
C ASP A 55 -6.22 -1.28 1.84
N GLU A 56 -5.15 -0.75 2.44
CA GLU A 56 -4.46 0.45 1.97
C GLU A 56 -3.80 0.23 0.61
N LEU A 57 -3.17 -0.93 0.40
CA LEU A 57 -2.60 -1.31 -0.88
C LEU A 57 -3.66 -1.35 -1.98
N ALA A 58 -4.81 -1.98 -1.72
CA ALA A 58 -5.93 -2.04 -2.66
C ALA A 58 -6.43 -0.63 -3.05
N ARG A 59 -6.55 0.27 -2.07
CA ARG A 59 -6.90 1.68 -2.33
C ARG A 59 -5.84 2.40 -3.16
N ALA A 60 -4.56 2.20 -2.86
CA ALA A 60 -3.46 2.81 -3.60
C ALA A 60 -3.40 2.32 -5.05
N GLN A 61 -3.63 1.01 -5.28
CA GLN A 61 -3.74 0.41 -6.60
C GLN A 61 -4.89 1.02 -7.41
N ALA A 62 -6.09 1.10 -6.83
CA ALA A 62 -7.25 1.69 -7.50
C ALA A 62 -7.01 3.16 -7.90
N LEU A 63 -6.36 3.94 -7.02
CA LEU A 63 -5.99 5.31 -7.31
C LEU A 63 -4.98 5.39 -8.46
N PHE A 64 -3.92 4.59 -8.42
CA PHE A 64 -2.89 4.56 -9.46
C PHE A 64 -3.49 4.21 -10.83
N ASP A 65 -4.29 3.15 -10.89
CA ASP A 65 -4.98 2.72 -12.11
C ASP A 65 -5.90 3.81 -12.65
N SER A 66 -6.61 4.52 -11.77
CA SER A 66 -7.48 5.62 -12.18
C SER A 66 -6.71 6.77 -12.84
N VAL A 67 -5.56 7.14 -12.28
CA VAL A 67 -4.72 8.24 -12.77
C VAL A 67 -4.07 7.86 -14.11
N VAL A 68 -3.55 6.64 -14.22
CA VAL A 68 -2.94 6.14 -15.46
C VAL A 68 -3.97 6.03 -16.58
N ARG A 69 -5.20 5.54 -16.30
CA ARG A 69 -6.28 5.47 -17.31
C ARG A 69 -6.75 6.84 -17.79
N VAL A 70 -6.82 7.83 -16.90
CA VAL A 70 -7.16 9.21 -17.27
C VAL A 70 -6.09 9.84 -18.16
N ASP A 71 -4.81 9.58 -17.88
CA ASP A 71 -3.72 10.05 -18.75
C ASP A 71 -3.75 9.38 -20.13
N ALA A 72 -3.97 8.06 -20.19
CA ALA A 72 -4.09 7.33 -21.45
C ALA A 72 -5.23 7.86 -22.35
N ARG A 73 -6.40 8.17 -21.77
CA ARG A 73 -7.54 8.74 -22.52
C ARG A 73 -7.31 10.16 -23.04
N ARG A 74 -6.42 10.94 -22.42
CA ARG A 74 -6.11 12.31 -22.86
C ARG A 74 -5.03 12.37 -23.95
N ARG A 75 -4.29 11.27 -24.17
CA ARG A 75 -3.22 11.18 -25.18
C ARG A 75 -3.72 10.63 -26.52
N ASN A 76 -4.91 10.01 -26.54
CA ASN A 76 -5.64 9.64 -27.77
C ASN A 76 -6.58 10.78 -28.17
#